data_AF-A0A8S8YPJ6-F1
#
_entry.id   AF-A0A8S8YPJ6-F1
#
_cell.length_a   1.000
_cell.length_b   1.000
_cell.length_c   1.000
_cell.angle_alpha   90.00
_cell.angle_beta   90.00
_cell.angle_gamma   90.00
#
_symmetry.space_group_name_H-M   'P 1'
#
loop_
_entity.id
_entity.type
_entity.pdbx_description
1 polymer ?
#
loop_
_entity_poly.entity_id
_entity_poly.type
_entity_poly.pdbx_seq_one_letter_code
_entity_poly.pdbx_strand_id
1 'polypeptide(L)' 'MELEVRYDDGWYLCRPSNTEPILVMRAEGRNQAALDYILSDVGRRIGEIVDLEKLK' A
#
# COMPACT_ATOMS: atom_id res chain seq x y z
N MET A 1 2.52 3.40 15.10
CA MET A 1 3.68 3.08 14.24
C MET A 1 3.21 3.10 12.80
N GLU A 2 4.04 3.61 11.92
CA GLU A 2 3.77 3.73 10.48
C GLU A 2 4.95 3.12 9.75
N LEU A 3 4.67 2.35 8.69
CA LEU A 3 5.68 1.74 7.83
C LEU A 3 5.60 2.39 6.45
N GLU A 4 6.65 3.12 6.07
CA GLU A 4 6.83 3.68 4.74
C GLU A 4 7.88 2.88 3.98
N VAL A 5 7.60 2.55 2.72
CA VAL A 5 8.53 1.89 1.81
C VAL A 5 8.62 2.69 0.53
N ARG A 6 9.85 2.90 0.05
CA ARG A 6 10.16 3.67 -1.15
C ARG A 6 10.66 2.79 -2.28
N TYR A 7 10.29 3.17 -3.48
CA TYR A 7 10.74 2.66 -4.77
C TYR A 7 11.37 3.83 -5.53
N ASP A 8 12.13 3.55 -6.59
CA ASP A 8 12.71 4.61 -7.42
C ASP A 8 11.63 5.55 -8.01
N ASP A 9 10.47 4.95 -8.35
CA ASP A 9 9.35 5.62 -9.02
C ASP A 9 8.08 5.75 -8.17
N GLY A 10 8.16 5.59 -6.85
CA GLY A 10 7.00 5.76 -5.99
C GLY A 10 7.19 5.33 -4.55
N TRP A 11 6.11 5.24 -3.81
CA TRP A 11 6.13 4.87 -2.39
C TRP A 11 4.79 4.26 -1.97
N TYR A 12 4.80 3.52 -0.86
CA TYR A 12 3.58 3.22 -0.12
C TYR A 12 3.78 3.39 1.38
N LEU A 13 2.67 3.60 2.07
CA LEU A 13 2.58 3.80 3.50
C LEU A 13 1.47 2.93 4.06
N CYS A 14 1.78 2.18 5.13
CA CYS A 14 0.84 1.34 5.82
C CYS A 14 0.81 1.71 7.31
N ARG A 15 -0.41 1.90 7.84
CA ARG A 15 -0.62 2.16 9.27
C ARG A 15 -1.90 1.50 9.79
N PRO A 16 -1.95 1.15 11.08
CA PRO A 16 -3.22 0.83 11.73
C PRO A 16 -4.19 2.01 11.65
N SER A 17 -5.47 1.72 11.41
CA SER A 17 -6.53 2.70 11.60
C SER A 17 -6.63 3.07 13.09
N ASN A 18 -6.93 4.34 13.37
CA ASN A 18 -7.05 4.83 14.74
C ASN A 18 -8.44 4.54 15.34
N THR A 19 -9.41 4.21 14.48
CA THR A 19 -10.82 4.12 14.85
C THR A 19 -11.43 2.74 14.55
N GLU A 20 -10.78 1.93 13.73
CA GLU A 20 -11.27 0.62 13.29
C GLU A 20 -10.13 -0.42 13.34
N PRO A 21 -10.42 -1.71 13.54
CA PRO A 21 -9.40 -2.76 13.60
C PRO A 21 -8.95 -3.19 12.19
N ILE A 22 -8.57 -2.22 11.34
CA ILE A 22 -8.10 -2.44 9.97
C ILE A 22 -6.74 -1.75 9.74
N LEU A 23 -6.00 -2.21 8.73
CA LEU A 23 -4.84 -1.52 8.20
C LEU A 23 -5.27 -0.60 7.07
N VAL A 24 -4.76 0.63 7.07
CA VAL A 24 -4.97 1.60 6.00
C VAL A 24 -3.68 1.75 5.23
N MET A 25 -3.77 1.65 3.91
CA MET A 25 -2.63 1.84 3.02
C MET A 25 -2.86 3.00 2.04
N ARG A 26 -1.79 3.72 1.72
CA ARG A 26 -1.72 4.64 0.59
C ARG A 26 -0.51 4.29 -0.26
N ALA A 27 -0.68 4.33 -1.58
CA ALA A 27 0.39 4.12 -2.54
C ALA A 27 0.34 5.21 -3.60
N GLU A 28 1.50 5.67 -4.04
CA GLU A 28 1.64 6.65 -5.11
C GLU A 28 2.81 6.23 -6.01
N GLY A 29 2.57 6.24 -7.32
CA GLY A 29 3.59 6.02 -8.34
C GLY A 29 3.67 7.22 -9.27
N ARG A 30 4.85 7.51 -9.82
CA ARG A 30 5.06 8.59 -10.79
C ARG A 30 4.24 8.41 -12.08
N ASN A 31 3.86 7.18 -12.38
CA ASN A 31 2.98 6.83 -13.49
C ASN A 31 2.16 5.58 -13.11
N GLN A 32 1.19 5.22 -13.97
CA GLN A 32 0.30 4.08 -13.71
C GLN A 32 1.07 2.76 -13.59
N ALA A 33 2.08 2.52 -14.43
CA ALA A 33 2.86 1.28 -14.38
C ALA A 33 3.64 1.13 -13.06
N ALA A 34 4.19 2.22 -12.54
CA ALA A 34 4.86 2.25 -11.24
C ALA A 34 3.87 1.99 -10.09
N LEU A 35 2.68 2.60 -10.15
CA LEU A 35 1.62 2.35 -9.17
C LEU A 35 1.16 0.89 -9.20
N ASP A 36 0.92 0.33 -10.39
CA ASP A 36 0.51 -1.07 -10.57
C ASP A 36 1.57 -2.04 -10.04
N TYR A 37 2.85 -1.73 -10.28
CA TYR A 37 3.97 -2.49 -9.73
C TYR A 37 3.96 -2.47 -8.19
N ILE A 38 3.82 -1.29 -7.58
CA ILE A 38 3.77 -1.13 -6.13
C ILE A 38 2.58 -1.90 -5.54
N LEU A 39 1.40 -1.75 -6.12
CA LEU A 39 0.19 -2.46 -5.67
C LEU A 39 0.34 -3.98 -5.79
N SER A 40 0.97 -4.47 -6.86
CA SER A 40 1.23 -5.90 -7.05
C SER A 40 2.24 -6.45 -6.04
N ASP A 41 3.34 -5.74 -5.77
CA ASP A 41 4.33 -6.14 -4.77
C ASP A 41 3.75 -6.14 -3.35
N VAL A 42 2.98 -5.11 -3.00
CA VAL A 42 2.23 -5.07 -1.73
C VAL A 42 1.29 -6.27 -1.64
N GLY A 43 0.44 -6.50 -2.65
CA GLY A 43 -0.50 -7.61 -2.66
C GLY A 43 0.18 -8.96 -2.48
N ARG A 44 1.37 -9.15 -3.07
CA ARG A 44 2.18 -10.35 -2.88
C ARG A 44 2.73 -10.51 -1.46
N ARG A 45 3.09 -9.42 -0.79
CA ARG A 45 3.71 -9.46 0.55
C ARG A 45 2.72 -9.53 1.69
N ILE A 46 1.61 -8.80 1.57
CA ILE A 46 0.67 -8.56 2.68
C ILE A 46 -0.80 -8.71 2.28
N GLY A 47 -1.11 -9.14 1.04
CA GLY A 47 -2.49 -9.29 0.56
C GLY A 47 -3.33 -10.29 1.34
N GLU A 48 -2.73 -11.19 2.11
CA GLU A 48 -3.45 -12.09 3.03
C GLU A 48 -3.82 -11.42 4.37
N ILE A 49 -3.23 -10.26 4.68
CA ILE A 49 -3.33 -9.57 5.98
C ILE A 49 -4.03 -8.20 5.83
N VAL A 50 -4.02 -7.62 4.63
CA VAL A 50 -4.54 -6.29 4.34
C VAL A 50 -5.62 -6.36 3.28
N ASP A 51 -6.78 -5.79 3.60
CA ASP A 51 -7.85 -5.55 2.64
C ASP A 51 -7.46 -4.38 1.71
N LEU A 52 -7.12 -4.72 0.47
CA LEU A 52 -6.72 -3.78 -0.58
C LEU A 52 -7.90 -3.36 -1.47
N GLU A 53 -9.14 -3.79 -1.19
CA GLU A 53 -10.29 -3.50 -2.04
C GLU A 53 -10.59 -2.00 -2.18
N LYS A 54 -10.14 -1.19 -1.22
CA LYS A 54 -10.33 0.28 -1.21
C LYS A 54 -9.32 1.07 -2.06
N LEU A 55 -8.39 0.40 -2.74
CA LEU A 55 -7.41 1.04 -3.65
C LEU A 55 -7.85 1.08 -5.11
N LYS A 56 -8.99 0.47 -5.44
CA LYS A 56 -9.62 0.54 -6.76
C LYS A 56 -10.50 1.78 -6.92
#